data_AF-F9RQN8-F1
#
_entry.id   AF-F9RQN8-F1
#
_cell.length_a   1.000
_cell.length_b   1.000
_cell.length_c   1.000
_cell.angle_alpha   90.00
_cell.angle_beta   90.00
_cell.angle_gamma   90.00
#
_symmetry.space_group_name_H-M   'P 1'
#
loop_
_entity.id
_entity.type
_entity.pdbx_description
1 polymer ?
#
loop_
_entity_poly.entity_id
_entity_poly.type
_entity_poly.pdbx_seq_one_letter_code
_entity_poly.pdbx_strand_id
1 'polypeptide(L)' 'MTLKECRECKELMLSNADVCSHCGATNYKEKFKLGVMLVLGFVFVLGLFLLTEAQ' A
#
# COMPACT_ATOMS: atom_id res chain seq x y z
N MET A 1 -20.17 2.54 11.47
CA MET A 1 -19.55 2.85 10.17
C MET A 1 -18.38 3.79 10.44
N THR A 2 -17.16 3.44 10.06
CA THR A 2 -15.97 4.27 10.26
C THR A 2 -15.77 5.18 9.05
N LEU A 3 -15.72 6.49 9.31
CA LEU A 3 -15.45 7.53 8.31
C LEU A 3 -13.99 7.98 8.44
N LYS A 4 -13.36 8.32 7.32
CA LYS A 4 -12.01 8.92 7.25
C LYS A 4 -12.07 10.18 6.41
N GLU A 5 -11.17 11.12 6.66
CA GLU A 5 -11.05 12.35 5.88
C GLU A 5 -10.27 12.11 4.57
N CYS A 6 -10.72 12.72 3.48
CA CYS A 6 -9.99 12.75 2.21
C CYS A 6 -8.75 13.63 2.30
N ARG A 7 -7.56 13.09 1.98
CA ARG A 7 -6.34 13.92 1.90
C ARG A 7 -6.41 15.02 0.84
N GLU A 8 -7.17 14.79 -0.25
CA GLU A 8 -7.21 15.72 -1.38
C GLU A 8 -8.26 16.82 -1.18
N CYS A 9 -9.51 16.46 -0.86
CA CYS A 9 -10.62 17.42 -0.74
C CYS A 9 -11.10 17.69 0.69
N LYS A 10 -10.51 17.03 1.71
CA LYS A 10 -10.89 17.11 3.13
C LYS A 10 -12.33 16.72 3.46
N GLU A 11 -13.07 16.16 2.50
CA GLU A 11 -14.40 15.62 2.75
C GLU A 11 -14.36 14.27 3.48
N LEU A 12 -15.38 14.02 4.28
CA LEU A 12 -15.55 12.75 4.99
C LEU A 12 -16.01 11.66 4.01
N MET A 13 -15.30 10.54 3.99
CA MET A 13 -15.64 9.37 3.18
C MET A 13 -15.64 8.09 4.01
N LEU A 14 -16.29 7.03 3.51
CA LEU A 14 -16.21 5.73 4.16
C LEU A 14 -14.75 5.23 4.19
N SER A 15 -14.31 4.72 5.33
CA SER A 15 -12.93 4.24 5.48
C SER A 15 -12.59 3.09 4.54
N ASN A 16 -13.61 2.26 4.22
CA ASN A 16 -13.53 1.16 3.25
C ASN A 16 -13.68 1.59 1.78
N ALA A 17 -13.96 2.87 1.49
CA ALA A 17 -14.02 3.32 0.11
C ALA A 17 -12.60 3.48 -0.46
N ASP A 18 -12.33 2.76 -1.54
CA ASP A 18 -11.08 2.91 -2.32
C ASP A 18 -11.05 4.23 -3.10
N VAL A 19 -12.23 4.82 -3.39
CA VAL A 19 -12.39 6.05 -4.15
C VAL A 19 -13.22 7.05 -3.35
N CYS A 20 -12.75 8.29 -3.25
CA CYS A 20 -13.52 9.38 -2.66
C CYS A 20 -14.69 9.74 -3.57
N SER A 21 -15.92 9.68 -3.04
CA SER A 21 -17.13 10.02 -3.79
C SER A 21 -17.27 11.49 -4.15
N HIS A 22 -16.54 12.39 -3.49
CA HIS A 22 -16.61 13.84 -3.72
C HIS A 22 -15.68 14.32 -4.84
N CYS A 23 -14.44 13.79 -4.87
CA CYS A 23 -13.42 14.26 -5.80
C CYS A 23 -12.86 13.17 -6.72
N GLY A 24 -13.27 11.91 -6.55
CA GLY A 24 -12.75 10.78 -7.33
C GLY A 24 -11.32 10.36 -6.95
N ALA A 25 -10.72 10.97 -5.93
CA ALA A 25 -9.37 10.62 -5.50
C ALA A 25 -9.32 9.22 -4.89
N THR A 26 -8.36 8.42 -5.33
CA THR A 26 -8.24 7.01 -4.96
C THR A 26 -7.24 6.81 -3.82
N ASN A 27 -7.62 6.06 -2.79
CA ASN A 27 -6.80 5.74 -1.62
C ASN A 27 -5.91 4.49 -1.79
N TYR A 28 -5.66 4.02 -3.02
CA TYR A 28 -4.88 2.79 -3.29
C TYR A 28 -3.44 2.82 -2.79
N LYS A 29 -2.90 4.01 -2.46
CA LYS A 29 -1.47 4.19 -2.18
C LYS A 29 -0.97 3.45 -0.94
N GLU A 30 -1.80 3.20 0.07
CA GLU A 30 -1.30 2.63 1.34
C GLU A 30 -1.12 1.10 1.30
N LYS A 31 -2.07 0.36 0.69
CA LYS A 31 -1.96 -1.11 0.62
C LYS A 31 -0.89 -1.58 -0.35
N PHE A 32 -0.72 -0.88 -1.48
CA PHE A 32 0.30 -1.23 -2.48
C PHE A 32 1.72 -1.03 -1.96
N LYS A 33 1.96 0.04 -1.18
CA LYS A 33 3.30 0.36 -0.67
C LYS A 33 3.81 -0.71 0.31
N LEU A 34 2.93 -1.25 1.16
CA LEU A 34 3.28 -2.33 2.10
C LEU A 34 3.56 -3.65 1.37
N GLY A 35 2.72 -4.01 0.38
CA GLY A 35 2.91 -5.22 -0.41
C GLY A 35 4.21 -5.21 -1.21
N VAL A 36 4.53 -4.09 -1.87
CA VAL A 36 5.79 -3.95 -2.64
C VAL A 36 7.02 -4.05 -1.73
N MET A 37 6.98 -3.44 -0.53
CA MET A 37 8.09 -3.50 0.42
C MET A 37 8.35 -4.93 0.91
N LEU A 38 7.29 -5.70 1.21
CA LEU A 38 7.41 -7.10 1.61
C LEU A 38 7.98 -7.98 0.50
N VAL A 39 7.50 -7.81 -0.74
CA VAL A 39 8.00 -8.56 -1.89
C VAL A 39 9.47 -8.27 -2.15
N LEU A 40 9.88 -6.99 -2.16
CA LEU A 40 11.28 -6.61 -2.34
C LEU A 40 12.18 -7.17 -1.23
N GLY A 41 11.74 -7.11 0.03
CA GLY A 41 12.48 -7.71 1.14
C GLY A 41 12.64 -9.22 0.98
N PHE A 42 11.58 -9.92 0.60
CA PHE A 42 11.63 -11.37 0.41
C PHE A 42 12.56 -11.77 -0.74
N VAL A 43 12.48 -11.07 -1.88
CA VAL A 43 13.38 -11.30 -3.03
C VAL A 43 14.84 -11.03 -2.65
N PHE A 44 15.12 -9.98 -1.87
CA PHE A 44 16.46 -9.65 -1.44
C PHE A 44 17.05 -10.73 -0.51
N VAL A 45 16.27 -11.21 0.46
CA VAL A 45 16.71 -12.28 1.37
C VAL A 45 16.98 -13.58 0.61
N LEU A 46 16.09 -13.98 -0.29
CA LEU A 46 16.30 -15.17 -1.13
C LEU A 46 17.53 -15.03 -2.03
N GLY A 47 17.75 -13.85 -2.61
CA GLY A 47 18.93 -13.58 -3.44
C GLY A 47 20.24 -13.72 -2.65
N LEU A 48 20.30 -13.16 -1.44
CA LEU A 48 21.46 -13.31 -0.55
C LEU A 48 21.68 -14.77 -0.11
N PHE A 49 20.59 -15.51 0.14
CA PHE A 49 20.67 -16.91 0.52
C PHE A 49 21.30 -17.75 -0.60
N LEU A 50 20.81 -17.60 -1.83
CA LEU A 50 21.37 -18.28 -3.01
C LEU A 50 22.84 -17.93 -3.27
N LEU A 51 23.24 -16.68 -3.03
CA LEU A 51 24.65 -16.25 -3.13
C LEU A 51 25.54 -16.92 -2.07
N THR A 52 25.00 -17.14 -0.88
CA THR A 52 25.74 -17.76 0.24
C THR A 52 25.93 -19.25 0.03
N GLU A 53 24.93 -19.95 -0.53
CA GLU A 53 25.01 -21.39 -0.81
C GLU A 53 25.84 -21.72 -2.06
N ALA A 54 26.08 -20.73 -2.92
CA ALA A 54 26.90 -20.87 -4.11
C ALA A 54 28.42 -20.72 -3.86
N GLN A 55 28.84 -20.41 -2.63
CA GLN A 55 30.25 -20.18 -2.25
C GLN A 55 30.78 -21.28 -1.33
#